data_AF-D9XM59-F1
#
_entry.id   AF-D9XM59-F1
#
_cell.length_a   1.000
_cell.length_b   1.000
_cell.length_c   1.000
_cell.angle_alpha   90.00
_cell.angle_beta   90.00
_cell.angle_gamma   90.00
#
_symmetry.space_group_name_H-M   'P 1'
#
loop_
_entity.id
_entity.type
_entity.pdbx_description
1 polymer ?
#
loop_
_entity_poly.entity_id
_entity_poly.type
_entity_poly.pdbx_seq_one_letter_code
_entity_poly.pdbx_strand_id
1 'polypeptide(L)'
;VRLSCDNGQNWPVRKTAESGSAAYSTLTPLGSGTIGDDRVGMLWERADYQHITYSSFDLQWLGGVCAPVTVTPPASLPAGKTTEVTVRVVSQNDKALPAGSVSLGLPSGWSAPSVTVPALDPGQGANMRIPVTVPANATAGAVPTTATYLVRGTQRSYGDGTLTVTAP
;
A
#
# COMPACT_ATOMS: atom_id res chain seq x y z
N VAL A 1 -1.42 -9.08 -7.99
CA VAL A 1 0.04 -9.24 -7.88
C VAL A 1 0.56 -8.44 -6.70
N ARG A 2 1.46 -9.03 -5.90
CA ARG A 2 2.17 -8.36 -4.80
C ARG A 2 3.67 -8.53 -4.98
N LEU A 3 4.46 -7.54 -4.56
CA LEU A 3 5.92 -7.58 -4.61
C LEU A 3 6.50 -7.24 -3.22
N SER A 4 7.48 -8.03 -2.81
CA SER A 4 8.31 -7.81 -1.63
C SER A 4 9.73 -7.44 -2.06
N CYS A 5 10.39 -6.59 -1.28
CA CYS A 5 11.78 -6.19 -1.49
C CYS A 5 12.69 -6.63 -0.32
N ASP A 6 12.18 -7.50 0.55
CA ASP A 6 12.80 -7.90 1.81
C ASP A 6 12.55 -9.38 2.13
N ASN A 7 12.67 -10.23 1.11
CA ASN A 7 12.54 -11.69 1.23
C ASN A 7 11.18 -12.14 1.81
N GLY A 8 10.11 -11.43 1.46
CA GLY A 8 8.75 -11.78 1.84
C GLY A 8 8.32 -11.30 3.23
N GLN A 9 9.15 -10.51 3.94
CA GLN A 9 8.78 -9.96 5.24
C GLN A 9 7.66 -8.92 5.13
N ASN A 10 7.71 -8.06 4.11
CA ASN A 10 6.67 -7.09 3.79
C ASN A 10 6.28 -7.15 2.31
N TRP A 11 5.04 -6.78 2.02
CA TRP A 11 4.46 -6.77 0.67
C TRP A 11 3.93 -5.38 0.30
N PRO A 12 4.81 -4.35 0.27
CA PRO A 12 4.42 -2.95 0.11
C PRO A 12 3.76 -2.64 -1.24
N VAL A 13 4.11 -3.38 -2.28
CA VAL A 13 3.65 -3.09 -3.64
C VAL A 13 2.54 -4.07 -4.01
N ARG A 14 1.41 -3.54 -4.49
CA ARG A 14 0.28 -4.37 -4.95
C ARG A 14 -0.47 -3.71 -6.10
N LYS A 15 -0.94 -4.55 -7.03
CA LYS A 15 -1.86 -4.18 -8.11
C LYS A 15 -2.80 -5.34 -8.43
N THR A 16 -4.08 -5.04 -8.61
CA THR A 16 -5.09 -6.00 -9.05
C THR A 16 -4.85 -6.34 -10.52
N ALA A 17 -4.80 -7.63 -10.84
CA ALA A 17 -4.63 -8.10 -12.23
C ALA A 17 -5.98 -8.37 -12.91
N GLU A 18 -6.96 -8.86 -12.15
CA GLU A 18 -8.34 -9.13 -12.57
C GLU A 18 -9.25 -8.82 -11.37
N SER A 19 -10.35 -8.12 -11.61
CA SER A 19 -11.35 -7.78 -10.58
C SER A 19 -12.53 -8.75 -10.55
N GLY A 20 -12.73 -9.51 -11.63
CA GLY A 20 -13.71 -10.58 -11.72
C GLY A 20 -13.23 -11.92 -11.16
N SER A 21 -13.86 -12.99 -11.63
CA SER A 21 -13.53 -14.37 -11.24
C SER A 21 -12.10 -14.73 -11.69
N ALA A 22 -11.27 -15.07 -10.72
CA ALA A 22 -9.90 -15.54 -10.89
C ALA A 22 -9.64 -16.69 -9.93
N ALA A 23 -9.01 -17.76 -10.43
CA ALA A 23 -8.69 -18.95 -9.64
C ALA A 23 -7.19 -19.24 -9.64
N TYR A 24 -6.75 -20.41 -10.11
CA TYR A 24 -5.34 -20.78 -10.01
C TYR A 24 -4.49 -19.82 -10.83
N SER A 25 -3.30 -19.52 -10.33
CA SER A 25 -2.32 -18.68 -11.03
C SER A 25 -0.91 -19.12 -10.68
N THR A 26 0.00 -18.94 -11.63
CA THR A 26 1.44 -19.17 -11.44
C THR A 26 2.24 -18.09 -12.15
N LEU A 27 3.37 -17.70 -11.56
CA LEU A 27 4.27 -16.69 -12.08
C LEU A 27 5.58 -17.34 -12.54
N THR A 28 6.11 -16.87 -13.66
CA THR A 28 7.45 -17.25 -14.14
C THR A 28 8.21 -15.99 -14.55
N PRO A 29 9.50 -15.85 -14.17
CA PRO A 29 10.33 -14.83 -14.78
C PRO A 29 10.46 -15.12 -16.28
N LEU A 30 10.33 -14.09 -17.11
CA LEU A 30 10.55 -14.16 -18.56
C LEU A 30 11.89 -13.55 -18.95
N GLY A 31 12.40 -12.65 -18.11
CA GLY A 31 13.69 -12.01 -18.30
C GLY A 31 14.86 -12.88 -17.89
N SER A 32 16.03 -12.51 -18.39
CA SER A 32 17.33 -13.07 -17.97
C SER A 32 17.74 -12.76 -16.52
N GLY A 33 16.96 -11.93 -15.80
CA GLY A 33 17.31 -11.41 -14.48
C GLY A 33 18.21 -10.16 -14.53
N THR A 34 18.40 -9.57 -15.72
CA THR A 34 19.13 -8.31 -15.91
C THR A 34 18.18 -7.12 -15.84
N ILE A 35 18.57 -6.08 -15.10
CA ILE A 35 17.82 -4.82 -14.98
C ILE A 35 17.43 -4.30 -16.38
N GLY A 36 16.14 -4.08 -16.61
CA GLY A 36 15.59 -3.62 -17.89
C GLY A 36 14.99 -4.73 -18.77
N ASP A 37 15.12 -6.00 -18.36
CA ASP A 37 14.45 -7.16 -18.96
C ASP A 37 13.49 -7.83 -17.95
N ASP A 38 13.05 -7.09 -16.93
CA ASP A 38 12.39 -7.62 -15.72
C ASP A 38 10.91 -7.98 -15.93
N ARG A 39 10.58 -8.73 -16.99
CA ARG A 39 9.22 -9.19 -17.27
C ARG A 39 8.88 -10.46 -16.52
N VAL A 40 7.62 -10.53 -16.09
CA VAL A 40 7.01 -11.68 -15.45
C VAL A 40 5.84 -12.16 -16.30
N GLY A 41 5.79 -13.46 -16.56
CA GLY A 41 4.67 -14.15 -17.16
C GLY A 41 3.76 -14.69 -16.07
N MET A 42 2.45 -14.61 -16.29
CA MET A 42 1.42 -15.14 -15.42
C MET A 42 0.49 -16.03 -16.23
N LEU A 43 0.42 -17.31 -15.89
CA LEU A 43 -0.60 -18.22 -16.39
C LEU A 43 -1.68 -18.36 -15.32
N TRP A 44 -2.94 -18.13 -15.65
CA TRP A 44 -4.02 -18.05 -14.67
C TRP A 44 -5.40 -18.40 -15.24
N GLU A 45 -6.30 -18.81 -14.36
CA GLU A 45 -7.68 -19.18 -14.67
C GLU A 45 -8.63 -17.99 -14.46
N ARG A 46 -9.54 -17.74 -15.41
CA ARG A 46 -10.54 -16.66 -15.30
C ARG A 46 -11.91 -17.05 -15.82
N ALA A 47 -12.89 -16.19 -15.52
CA ALA A 47 -14.28 -16.35 -15.95
C ALA A 47 -14.85 -17.71 -15.53
N ASP A 48 -14.78 -18.02 -14.22
CA ASP A 48 -15.28 -19.28 -13.65
C ASP A 48 -14.69 -20.51 -14.35
N TYR A 49 -13.36 -20.55 -14.44
CA TYR A 49 -12.56 -21.65 -15.00
C TYR A 49 -12.73 -21.89 -16.50
N GLN A 50 -13.39 -21.00 -17.24
CA GLN A 50 -13.63 -21.14 -18.69
C GLN A 50 -12.39 -20.88 -19.55
N HIS A 51 -11.36 -20.24 -18.98
CA HIS A 51 -10.17 -19.85 -19.73
C HIS A 51 -8.88 -20.08 -18.94
N ILE A 52 -7.90 -20.73 -19.59
CA ILE A 52 -6.48 -20.62 -19.24
C ILE A 52 -5.92 -19.40 -19.96
N THR A 53 -5.50 -18.39 -19.20
CA THR A 53 -5.08 -17.09 -19.70
C THR A 53 -3.60 -16.87 -19.43
N TYR A 54 -2.88 -16.42 -20.44
CA TYR A 54 -1.51 -15.93 -20.29
C TYR A 54 -1.50 -14.39 -20.31
N SER A 55 -0.86 -13.81 -19.30
CA SER A 55 -0.57 -12.37 -19.21
C SER A 55 0.93 -12.17 -19.01
N SER A 56 1.46 -11.02 -19.42
CA SER A 56 2.82 -10.60 -19.06
C SER A 56 2.84 -9.14 -18.65
N PHE A 57 3.70 -8.79 -17.71
CA PHE A 57 3.87 -7.44 -17.20
C PHE A 57 5.30 -7.21 -16.72
N ASP A 58 5.70 -5.94 -16.64
CA ASP A 58 6.97 -5.52 -16.03
C ASP A 58 6.73 -4.83 -14.67
N LEU A 59 7.81 -4.44 -14.00
CA LEU A 59 7.75 -3.72 -12.74
C LEU A 59 7.20 -2.29 -12.89
N GLN A 60 7.28 -1.69 -14.08
CA GLN A 60 6.70 -0.37 -14.35
C GLN A 60 5.17 -0.43 -14.31
N TRP A 61 4.56 -1.46 -14.91
CA TRP A 61 3.13 -1.73 -14.83
C TRP A 61 2.68 -1.91 -13.39
N LEU A 62 3.48 -2.56 -12.54
CA LEU A 62 3.15 -2.74 -11.12
C LEU A 62 3.12 -1.40 -10.38
N GLY A 63 3.89 -0.40 -10.84
CA GLY A 63 3.84 0.97 -10.34
C GLY A 63 4.24 1.10 -8.87
N GLY A 64 5.14 0.22 -8.42
CA GLY A 64 5.56 0.12 -7.03
C GLY A 64 6.79 0.95 -6.67
N VAL A 65 7.00 1.14 -5.38
CA VAL A 65 8.30 1.54 -4.80
C VAL A 65 8.60 0.68 -3.57
N CYS A 66 9.84 0.24 -3.42
CA CYS A 66 10.30 -0.55 -2.27
C CYS A 66 10.41 0.34 -1.04
N ALA A 67 9.26 0.69 -0.45
CA ALA A 67 9.23 1.54 0.72
C ALA A 67 8.11 1.11 1.69
N PRO A 68 8.34 0.11 2.57
CA PRO A 68 7.30 -0.40 3.46
C PRO A 68 6.67 0.72 4.29
N VAL A 69 5.35 0.63 4.42
CA VAL A 69 4.52 1.57 5.14
C VAL A 69 3.92 0.86 6.35
N THR A 70 4.09 1.43 7.53
CA THR A 70 3.52 0.90 8.78
C THR A 70 2.56 1.91 9.36
N VAL A 71 1.34 1.47 9.71
CA VAL A 71 0.34 2.29 10.40
C VAL A 71 0.38 1.96 11.89
N THR A 72 0.60 2.98 12.71
CA THR A 72 0.59 2.90 14.17
C THR A 72 -0.52 3.81 14.71
N PRO A 73 -1.72 3.27 14.94
CA PRO A 73 -2.82 4.04 15.50
C PRO A 73 -2.58 4.34 16.99
N PRO A 74 -3.26 5.37 17.54
CA PRO A 74 -3.38 5.52 18.99
C PRO A 74 -4.23 4.38 19.56
N ALA A 75 -4.26 4.25 20.90
CA ALA A 75 -5.06 3.23 21.57
C ALA A 75 -6.56 3.31 21.23
N SER A 76 -7.08 4.52 21.01
CA SER A 76 -8.45 4.75 20.58
C SER A 76 -8.61 6.04 19.77
N LEU A 77 -9.64 6.06 18.91
CA LEU A 77 -10.12 7.22 18.19
C LEU A 77 -11.57 7.49 18.61
N PRO A 78 -11.82 8.44 19.53
CA PRO A 78 -13.18 8.74 19.97
C PRO A 78 -14.03 9.33 18.83
N ALA A 79 -15.29 8.91 18.75
CA ALA A 79 -16.25 9.50 17.81
C ALA A 79 -16.42 11.01 18.05
N GLY A 80 -16.45 11.80 16.98
CA GLY A 80 -16.59 13.26 17.03
C GLY A 80 -15.30 14.01 17.37
N LYS A 81 -14.15 13.33 17.42
CA LYS A 81 -12.84 13.93 17.72
C LYS A 81 -11.85 13.73 16.58
N THR A 82 -10.79 14.54 16.61
CA THR A 82 -9.61 14.39 15.76
C THR A 82 -8.47 13.81 16.60
N THR A 83 -7.86 12.73 16.13
CA THR A 83 -6.73 12.06 16.80
C THR A 83 -5.61 11.78 15.79
N GLU A 84 -4.37 11.88 16.24
CA GLU A 84 -3.18 11.60 15.42
C GLU A 84 -2.98 10.10 15.22
N VAL A 85 -2.88 9.68 13.96
CA VAL A 85 -2.39 8.35 13.55
C VAL A 85 -0.97 8.50 13.02
N THR A 86 -0.04 7.69 13.53
CA THR A 86 1.35 7.72 13.03
C THR A 86 1.50 6.76 11.86
N VAL A 87 2.06 7.23 10.75
CA VAL A 87 2.43 6.40 9.61
C VAL A 87 3.93 6.49 9.38
N ARG A 88 4.60 5.34 9.35
CA ARG A 88 6.04 5.25 9.09
C ARG A 88 6.28 4.78 7.67
N VAL A 89 7.18 5.45 6.94
CA VAL A 89 7.69 5.02 5.63
C VAL A 89 9.18 4.80 5.74
N VAL A 90 9.70 3.71 5.18
CA VAL A 90 11.15 3.39 5.15
C VAL A 90 11.58 3.16 3.72
N SER A 91 12.68 3.75 3.24
CA SER A 91 13.23 3.44 1.93
C SER A 91 14.06 2.16 1.97
N GLN A 92 13.68 1.13 1.21
CA GLN A 92 14.49 -0.06 0.93
C GLN A 92 15.18 0.03 -0.45
N ASN A 93 15.24 1.22 -1.05
CA ASN A 93 15.83 1.44 -2.37
C ASN A 93 17.34 1.67 -2.23
N ASP A 94 18.09 1.37 -3.29
CA ASP A 94 19.52 1.63 -3.43
C ASP A 94 19.85 3.11 -3.68
N LYS A 95 18.83 3.90 -4.06
CA LYS A 95 18.92 5.34 -4.33
C LYS A 95 17.96 6.12 -3.46
N ALA A 96 18.28 7.40 -3.26
CA ALA A 96 17.40 8.33 -2.56
C ALA A 96 16.02 8.39 -3.23
N LEU A 97 14.98 8.35 -2.40
CA LEU A 97 13.62 8.68 -2.80
C LEU A 97 13.43 10.19 -2.68
N PRO A 98 12.86 10.85 -3.70
CA PRO A 98 12.47 12.24 -3.56
C PRO A 98 11.31 12.35 -2.56
N ALA A 99 10.98 13.59 -2.16
CA ALA A 99 9.79 13.84 -1.36
C ALA A 99 8.52 13.30 -2.05
N GLY A 100 7.59 12.83 -1.23
CA GLY A 100 6.32 12.27 -1.67
C GLY A 100 5.21 12.64 -0.69
N SER A 101 4.11 11.88 -0.73
CA SER A 101 3.01 12.09 0.21
C SER A 101 2.43 10.77 0.69
N VAL A 102 1.86 10.79 1.88
CA VAL A 102 1.13 9.66 2.45
C VAL A 102 -0.30 10.08 2.79
N SER A 103 -1.25 9.18 2.59
CA SER A 103 -2.67 9.39 2.90
C SER A 103 -3.29 8.11 3.44
N LEU A 104 -4.37 8.24 4.21
CA LEU A 104 -5.14 7.11 4.73
C LEU A 104 -6.42 6.91 3.91
N GLY A 105 -6.69 5.67 3.51
CA GLY A 105 -8.02 5.25 3.06
C GLY A 105 -8.93 5.10 4.27
N LEU A 106 -9.99 5.89 4.33
CA LEU A 106 -10.92 5.97 5.47
C LEU A 106 -12.37 5.74 5.01
N PRO A 107 -13.27 5.31 5.91
CA PRO A 107 -14.68 5.18 5.61
C PRO A 107 -15.33 6.52 5.22
N SER A 108 -16.49 6.44 4.55
CA SER A 108 -17.29 7.63 4.24
C SER A 108 -17.59 8.46 5.49
N GLY A 109 -17.48 9.79 5.37
CA GLY A 109 -17.72 10.75 6.46
C GLY A 109 -16.54 11.01 7.39
N TRP A 110 -15.47 10.20 7.31
CA TRP A 110 -14.21 10.47 8.01
C TRP A 110 -13.35 11.42 7.18
N SER A 111 -12.38 12.08 7.82
CA SER A 111 -11.41 12.92 7.08
C SER A 111 -10.01 12.83 7.66
N ALA A 112 -9.02 12.93 6.78
CA ALA A 112 -7.61 13.09 7.10
C ALA A 112 -6.90 13.77 5.93
N PRO A 113 -5.94 14.66 6.16
CA PRO A 113 -5.16 15.25 5.09
C PRO A 113 -4.16 14.25 4.50
N SER A 114 -3.69 14.51 3.29
CA SER A 114 -2.44 13.93 2.84
C SER A 114 -1.27 14.70 3.45
N VAL A 115 -0.29 13.98 3.99
CA VAL A 115 0.88 14.55 4.66
C VAL A 115 2.13 14.32 3.81
N THR A 116 3.02 15.31 3.77
CA THR A 116 4.30 15.19 3.04
C THR A 116 5.21 14.18 3.71
N VAL A 117 5.79 13.29 2.92
CA VAL A 117 6.92 12.45 3.31
C VAL A 117 8.17 13.14 2.77
N PRO A 118 9.18 13.43 3.63
CA PRO A 118 10.41 14.05 3.16
C PRO A 118 11.15 13.14 2.17
N ALA A 119 12.17 13.68 1.48
CA ALA A 119 13.11 12.82 0.77
C ALA A 119 13.76 11.83 1.77
N LEU A 120 13.98 10.59 1.31
CA LEU A 120 14.54 9.52 2.14
C LEU A 120 15.77 8.94 1.45
N ASP A 121 16.93 8.99 2.11
CA ASP A 121 18.11 8.26 1.64
C ASP A 121 17.91 6.74 1.77
N PRO A 122 18.74 5.92 1.11
CA PRO A 122 18.72 4.46 1.28
C PRO A 122 18.72 4.05 2.77
N GLY A 123 17.77 3.20 3.17
CA GLY A 123 17.62 2.72 4.54
C GLY A 123 16.98 3.70 5.54
N GLN A 124 16.81 4.98 5.19
CA GLN A 124 16.16 5.94 6.08
C GLN A 124 14.65 5.75 6.14
N GLY A 125 14.04 6.23 7.22
CA GLY A 125 12.59 6.31 7.34
C GLY A 125 12.12 7.54 8.10
N ALA A 126 10.86 7.89 7.89
CA ALA A 126 10.20 9.04 8.49
C ALA A 126 8.85 8.66 9.11
N ASN A 127 8.47 9.34 10.20
CA ASN A 127 7.21 9.16 10.93
C ASN A 127 6.29 10.36 10.72
N MET A 128 5.15 10.14 10.08
CA MET A 128 4.17 11.15 9.71
C MET A 128 3.00 11.06 10.67
N ARG A 129 2.68 12.18 11.32
CA ARG A 129 1.49 12.29 12.18
C ARG A 129 0.35 12.84 11.32
N ILE A 130 -0.68 12.01 11.14
CA ILE A 130 -1.84 12.32 10.30
C ILE A 130 -3.04 12.55 11.22
N PRO A 131 -3.61 13.77 11.26
CA PRO A 131 -4.82 14.03 12.03
C PRO A 131 -6.02 13.35 11.35
N VAL A 132 -6.65 12.41 12.05
CA VAL A 132 -7.84 11.69 11.59
C VAL A 132 -9.04 12.17 12.37
N THR A 133 -10.04 12.71 11.68
CA THR A 133 -11.30 13.16 12.28
C THR A 133 -12.37 12.09 12.10
N VAL A 134 -12.88 11.59 13.23
CA VAL A 134 -13.96 10.60 13.28
C VAL A 134 -15.30 11.33 13.41
N PRO A 135 -16.31 11.01 12.58
CA PRO A 135 -17.62 11.64 12.70
C PRO A 135 -18.31 11.23 14.01
N ALA A 136 -19.15 12.11 14.57
CA ALA A 136 -19.78 11.91 15.88
C ALA A 136 -20.74 10.70 15.93
N ASN A 137 -21.27 10.28 14.77
CA ASN A 137 -22.14 9.12 14.62
C ASN A 137 -21.39 7.83 14.25
N ALA A 138 -20.06 7.82 14.30
CA ALA A 138 -19.28 6.61 14.03
C ALA A 138 -19.60 5.52 15.06
N THR A 139 -19.84 4.30 14.57
CA THR A 139 -20.01 3.12 15.42
C THR A 139 -18.68 2.72 16.04
N ALA A 140 -18.68 2.41 17.34
CA ALA A 140 -17.51 1.88 18.02
C ALA A 140 -17.08 0.52 17.44
N GLY A 141 -15.77 0.25 17.40
CA GLY A 141 -15.22 -1.00 16.90
C GLY A 141 -13.95 -0.84 16.07
N ALA A 142 -13.52 -1.95 15.46
CA ALA A 142 -12.36 -2.01 14.60
C ALA A 142 -12.70 -1.55 13.17
N VAL A 143 -11.94 -0.58 12.67
CA VAL A 143 -12.10 0.00 11.34
C VAL A 143 -10.81 -0.22 10.54
N PRO A 144 -10.82 -1.02 9.46
CA PRO A 144 -9.62 -1.21 8.64
C PRO A 144 -9.27 0.10 7.91
N THR A 145 -7.98 0.33 7.72
CA THR A 145 -7.44 1.45 6.94
C THR A 145 -6.24 0.99 6.12
N THR A 146 -6.00 1.67 5.01
CA THR A 146 -4.80 1.49 4.20
C THR A 146 -4.09 2.84 4.09
N ALA A 147 -2.85 2.91 4.56
CA ALA A 147 -1.95 3.99 4.20
C ALA A 147 -1.40 3.76 2.78
N THR A 148 -1.45 4.81 1.96
CA THR A 148 -0.85 4.83 0.62
C THR A 148 0.23 5.89 0.58
N TYR A 149 1.48 5.46 0.38
CA TYR A 149 2.60 6.34 0.05
C TYR A 149 2.66 6.52 -1.46
N LEU A 150 2.67 7.75 -1.94
CA LEU A 150 2.82 8.15 -3.33
C LEU A 150 4.12 8.93 -3.51
N VAL A 151 4.93 8.50 -4.49
CA VAL A 151 6.20 9.16 -4.82
C VAL A 151 6.39 9.21 -6.33
N ARG A 152 7.14 10.20 -6.84
CA ARG A 152 7.39 10.39 -8.28
C ARG A 152 6.10 10.47 -9.12
N GLY A 153 5.00 10.94 -8.54
CA GLY A 153 3.70 11.13 -9.18
C GLY A 153 2.89 9.86 -9.46
N THR A 154 3.52 8.69 -9.61
CA THR A 154 2.82 7.45 -10.02
C THR A 154 3.13 6.23 -9.17
N GLN A 155 4.29 6.19 -8.51
CA GLN A 155 4.74 5.01 -7.77
C GLN A 155 4.12 4.95 -6.38
N ARG A 156 3.67 3.76 -5.98
CA ARG A 156 2.95 3.57 -4.71
C ARG A 156 3.53 2.46 -3.85
N SER A 157 3.37 2.65 -2.55
CA SER A 157 3.56 1.62 -1.54
C SER A 157 2.40 1.67 -0.55
N TYR A 158 2.04 0.53 0.03
CA TYR A 158 0.85 0.35 0.84
C TYR A 158 1.18 -0.28 2.19
N GLY A 159 0.47 0.17 3.21
CA GLY A 159 0.50 -0.41 4.55
C GLY A 159 -0.92 -0.50 5.08
N ASP A 160 -1.35 -1.69 5.50
CA ASP A 160 -2.66 -1.89 6.09
C ASP A 160 -2.58 -1.73 7.62
N GLY A 161 -3.66 -1.26 8.22
CA GLY A 161 -3.79 -1.11 9.66
C GLY A 161 -5.25 -1.16 10.11
N THR A 162 -5.45 -1.11 11.43
CA THR A 162 -6.78 -1.13 12.03
C THR A 162 -6.88 0.00 13.04
N LEU A 163 -7.87 0.88 12.88
CA LEU A 163 -8.20 1.94 13.81
C LEU A 163 -9.25 1.43 14.81
N THR A 164 -9.12 1.78 16.09
CA THR A 164 -10.10 1.40 17.12
C THR A 164 -10.97 2.59 17.48
N VAL A 165 -12.23 2.58 17.10
CA VAL A 165 -13.21 3.63 17.44
C VAL A 165 -13.83 3.34 18.79
N THR A 166 -13.91 4.37 19.64
CA THR A 166 -14.67 4.32 20.88
C THR A 166 -15.90 5.21 20.80
N ALA A 167 -16.94 4.83 21.56
CA ALA A 167 -18.13 5.66 21.73
C ALA A 167 -17.76 7.05 22.30
N PRO A 168 -18.60 8.07 22.09
CA PRO A 168 -18.42 9.41 22.66
C PRO A 168 -18.25 9.43 24.18
#